data_AF-A0A5B8MVN5-F1
#
_entry.id   AF-A0A5B8MVN5-F1
#
_cell.length_a   1.000
_cell.length_b   1.000
_cell.length_c   1.000
_cell.angle_alpha   90.00
_cell.angle_beta   90.00
_cell.angle_gamma   90.00
#
_symmetry.space_group_name_H-M   'P 1'
#
loop_
_entity.id
_entity.type
_entity.pdbx_description
1 polymer ?
#
loop_
_entity_poly.entity_id
_entity_poly.type
_entity_poly.pdbx_seq_one_letter_code
_entity_poly.pdbx_strand_id
1 'polypeptide(L)'
;MVSRKDARKGWVKAKNANATTGNPSLAVWVSKRQTGNPLLRFIKNVRWEYADDLVPDYQMGPSCVALFLSLKYHLLHPQYIHLRIRELQRAFRLRVLLVHVDVDDPVKPLAAITKLACLSDLTLFCAWSYEECARYIETFKTYETKPHDLLLGNKTNVPTEDYTTRVTQALTQIRGVNRTDVLTLTAAFHTLKDILQLTEEDLSGCPGLGPTKVKRLYDAFHTDFYPTAGAKGATTTEKRKPTSGEASSGASGNKGQGPSKRRREDQGPSSEQK
;
A
#
# COMPACT_ATOMS: atom_id res chain seq x y z
N MET A 1 -19.33 39.84 -7.91
CA MET A 1 -17.97 39.63 -8.45
C MET A 1 -16.99 40.39 -7.56
N VAL A 2 -16.36 39.71 -6.59
CA VAL A 2 -15.38 40.33 -5.69
C VAL A 2 -13.98 40.08 -6.25
N SER A 3 -13.22 41.18 -6.36
CA SER A 3 -11.96 41.31 -7.08
C SER A 3 -10.85 40.42 -6.49
N ARG A 4 -10.10 39.74 -7.36
CA ARG A 4 -8.97 38.84 -7.03
C ARG A 4 -7.74 39.54 -6.40
N LYS A 5 -7.83 40.84 -6.07
CA LYS A 5 -6.67 41.65 -5.64
C LYS A 5 -6.48 41.76 -4.13
N ASP A 6 -7.50 41.43 -3.31
CA ASP A 6 -7.42 41.63 -1.85
C ASP A 6 -6.89 40.43 -1.05
N ALA A 7 -6.64 39.29 -1.69
CA ALA A 7 -6.17 38.06 -1.03
C ALA A 7 -4.64 37.98 -0.82
N ARG A 8 -3.87 39.05 -1.10
CA ARG A 8 -2.39 39.05 -1.03
C ARG A 8 -1.79 39.81 0.15
N LYS A 9 -2.58 40.18 1.15
CA LYS A 9 -2.17 41.07 2.26
C LYS A 9 -1.79 40.37 3.58
N GLY A 10 -1.37 39.11 3.55
CA GLY A 10 -1.00 38.34 4.74
C GLY A 10 0.32 37.57 4.64
N TRP A 11 1.21 37.91 3.71
CA TRP A 11 2.52 37.27 3.66
C TRP A 11 3.52 38.07 4.49
N VAL A 12 3.90 37.52 5.64
CA VAL A 12 5.08 37.97 6.38
C VAL A 12 6.29 37.77 5.47
N LYS A 13 6.78 38.86 4.86
CA LYS A 13 8.16 38.93 4.37
C LYS A 13 9.05 38.75 5.61
N ALA A 14 9.83 37.68 5.63
CA ALA A 14 10.89 37.48 6.61
C ALA A 14 11.77 38.74 6.67
N LYS A 15 11.65 39.49 7.76
CA LYS A 15 12.60 40.56 8.09
C LYS A 15 13.80 39.89 8.73
N ASN A 16 14.98 40.12 8.16
CA ASN A 16 16.26 39.77 8.77
C ASN A 16 16.35 40.41 10.15
N ALA A 17 16.32 39.59 11.19
CA ALA A 17 16.75 39.93 12.53
C ALA A 17 17.86 38.95 12.92
N ASN A 18 19.03 39.50 13.20
CA ASN A 18 20.25 38.78 13.50
C ASN A 18 20.13 38.12 14.89
N ALA A 19 20.00 36.79 14.93
CA ALA A 19 20.11 35.98 16.15
C ALA A 19 20.62 34.57 15.81
N THR A 20 21.90 34.34 16.11
CA THR A 20 22.56 33.09 16.54
C THR A 20 22.08 31.75 15.92
N THR A 21 22.81 31.33 14.87
CA THR A 21 23.15 29.94 14.51
C THR A 21 22.07 28.84 14.68
N GLY A 22 21.14 28.81 13.73
CA GLY A 22 20.40 27.63 13.32
C GLY A 22 19.71 27.96 11.99
N ASN A 23 19.82 27.09 10.99
CA ASN A 23 19.20 27.35 9.69
C ASN A 23 17.67 27.52 9.88
N PRO A 24 17.08 28.71 9.64
CA PRO A 24 15.64 28.94 9.85
C PRO A 24 14.76 28.11 8.91
N SER A 25 15.37 27.43 7.93
CA SER A 25 14.72 26.55 6.97
C SER A 25 14.15 25.27 7.56
N LEU A 26 14.54 24.86 8.78
CA LEU A 26 14.16 23.58 9.37
C LEU A 26 13.14 23.64 10.52
N ALA A 27 12.61 24.82 10.85
CA ALA A 27 11.61 24.94 11.91
C ALA A 27 10.18 24.69 11.42
N VAL A 28 9.33 24.11 12.28
CA VAL A 28 7.88 24.00 12.10
C VAL A 28 7.21 25.17 12.81
N TRP A 29 6.38 25.92 12.08
CA TRP A 29 5.61 27.01 12.67
C TRP A 29 4.31 26.48 13.24
N VAL A 30 4.03 26.82 14.49
CA VAL A 30 2.87 26.36 15.23
C VAL A 30 1.95 27.54 15.50
N SER A 31 0.66 27.39 15.24
CA SER A 31 -0.32 28.42 15.59
C SER A 31 -0.45 28.53 17.11
N LYS A 32 -0.58 29.75 17.64
CA LYS A 32 -0.91 29.99 19.06
C LYS A 32 -2.17 29.25 19.53
N ARG A 33 -3.08 28.88 18.63
CA ARG A 33 -4.28 28.08 18.95
C ARG A 33 -3.96 26.67 19.45
N GLN A 34 -2.77 26.15 19.11
CA GLN A 34 -2.29 24.84 19.55
C GLN A 34 -1.48 24.91 20.86
N THR A 35 -1.50 26.05 21.54
CA THR A 35 -0.87 26.19 22.86
C THR A 35 -1.52 25.20 23.84
N GLY A 36 -0.70 24.35 24.46
CA GLY A 36 -1.17 23.32 25.40
C GLY A 36 -1.53 21.97 24.76
N ASN A 37 -1.41 21.82 23.43
CA ASN A 37 -1.61 20.52 22.79
C ASN A 37 -0.49 19.53 23.19
N PRO A 38 -0.79 18.34 23.74
CA PRO A 38 0.21 17.35 24.16
C PRO A 38 1.10 16.88 23.01
N LEU A 39 0.64 16.97 21.76
CA LEU A 39 1.41 16.65 20.56
C LEU A 39 2.77 17.37 20.52
N LEU A 40 2.83 18.63 20.97
CA LEU A 40 4.06 19.44 20.95
C LEU A 40 5.18 18.85 21.81
N ARG A 41 4.87 18.06 22.84
CA ARG A 41 5.86 17.39 23.69
C ARG A 41 6.59 16.24 22.98
N PHE A 42 5.96 15.69 21.95
CA PHE A 42 6.47 14.55 21.19
C PHE A 42 7.26 14.97 19.95
N ILE A 43 7.17 16.24 19.51
CA ILE A 43 8.03 16.79 18.47
C ILE A 43 9.40 17.07 19.06
N LYS A 44 10.38 16.22 18.74
CA LYS A 44 11.76 16.28 19.27
C LYS A 44 12.81 16.35 18.18
N ASN A 45 12.54 15.75 17.03
CA ASN A 45 13.51 15.68 15.93
C ASN A 45 13.57 16.98 15.11
N VAL A 46 12.60 17.87 15.31
CA VAL A 46 12.44 19.11 14.54
C VAL A 46 12.19 20.27 15.51
N ARG A 47 12.83 21.41 15.24
CA ARG A 47 12.60 22.64 16.02
C ARG A 47 11.23 23.21 15.68
N TRP A 48 10.51 23.76 16.65
CA TRP A 48 9.23 24.40 16.42
C TRP A 48 9.10 25.72 17.18
N GLU A 49 8.38 26.68 16.60
CA GLU A 49 8.19 28.02 17.14
C GLU A 49 6.74 28.47 16.96
N TYR A 50 6.22 29.29 17.89
CA TYR A 50 4.88 29.85 17.76
C TYR A 50 4.86 31.03 16.79
N ALA A 51 3.82 31.09 15.95
CA ALA A 51 3.53 32.21 15.07
C ALA A 51 2.13 32.79 15.34
N ASP A 52 2.04 34.12 15.32
CA ASP A 52 0.84 34.86 15.74
C ASP A 52 -0.23 34.94 14.65
N ASP A 53 0.19 34.95 13.38
CA ASP A 53 -0.68 35.12 12.21
C ASP A 53 -0.74 33.86 11.33
N LEU A 54 -0.86 32.69 11.95
CA LEU A 54 -0.97 31.42 11.22
C LEU A 54 -2.42 30.93 11.12
N VAL A 55 -2.93 30.85 9.89
CA VAL A 55 -4.23 30.24 9.57
C VAL A 55 -4.26 28.73 9.84
N PRO A 56 -3.32 27.90 9.32
CA PRO A 56 -3.25 26.48 9.67
C PRO A 56 -2.78 26.27 11.12
N ASP A 57 -2.92 25.05 11.63
CA ASP A 57 -2.46 24.71 12.99
C ASP A 57 -0.94 24.48 13.03
N TYR A 58 -0.42 23.80 12.01
CA TYR A 58 1.00 23.53 11.83
C TYR A 58 1.40 23.86 10.40
N GLN A 59 2.48 24.63 10.24
CA GLN A 59 3.09 24.87 8.94
C GLN A 59 4.48 24.22 8.94
N MET A 60 4.58 23.13 8.18
CA MET A 60 5.80 22.34 8.06
C MET A 60 6.72 22.94 6.98
N GLY A 61 6.15 23.50 5.91
CA GLY A 61 6.93 24.13 4.84
C GLY A 61 6.20 25.31 4.20
N PRO A 62 6.79 25.94 3.18
CA PRO A 62 6.17 27.08 2.48
C PRO A 62 4.90 26.66 1.73
N SER A 63 4.82 25.41 1.26
CA SER A 63 3.68 24.85 0.53
C SER A 63 2.99 23.68 1.24
N CYS A 64 3.42 23.33 2.45
CA CYS A 64 2.95 22.18 3.21
C CYS A 64 2.44 22.60 4.59
N VAL A 65 1.16 22.37 4.83
CA VAL A 65 0.45 22.75 6.06
C VAL A 65 -0.39 21.60 6.57
N ALA A 66 -0.61 21.56 7.88
CA ALA A 66 -1.51 20.63 8.54
C ALA A 66 -2.55 21.34 9.41
N LEU A 67 -3.77 20.83 9.36
CA LEU A 67 -4.81 21.05 10.36
C LEU A 67 -4.84 19.86 11.31
N PHE A 68 -5.03 20.11 12.60
CA PHE A 68 -5.12 19.06 13.61
C PHE A 68 -6.54 18.94 14.14
N LEU A 69 -7.03 17.71 14.22
CA LEU A 69 -8.36 17.39 14.71
C LEU A 69 -8.33 16.14 15.57
N SER A 70 -8.81 16.22 16.80
CA SER A 70 -9.18 15.03 17.59
C SER A 70 -10.58 14.57 17.19
N LEU A 71 -10.80 13.26 17.06
CA LEU A 71 -12.12 12.70 16.78
C LEU A 71 -13.11 12.99 17.91
N LYS A 72 -12.66 12.88 19.17
CA LYS A 72 -13.46 13.23 20.34
C LYS A 72 -13.90 14.69 20.29
N TYR A 73 -13.02 15.60 19.89
CA TYR A 73 -13.36 17.00 19.69
C TYR A 73 -14.34 17.21 18.52
N HIS A 74 -14.16 16.48 17.41
CA HIS A 74 -15.08 16.54 16.26
C HIS A 74 -16.50 16.11 16.62
N LEU A 75 -16.65 15.10 17.47
CA LEU A 75 -17.97 14.66 17.95
C LEU A 75 -18.68 15.74 18.78
N LEU A 76 -17.92 16.52 19.57
CA LEU A 76 -18.46 17.62 20.34
C LEU A 76 -18.76 18.86 19.48
N HIS A 77 -17.91 19.14 18.50
CA HIS A 77 -17.98 20.33 17.64
C HIS A 77 -17.83 19.98 16.16
N PRO A 78 -18.87 19.41 15.51
CA PRO A 78 -18.77 18.97 14.11
C PRO A 78 -18.52 20.13 13.13
N GLN A 79 -19.02 21.33 13.43
CA GLN A 79 -18.86 22.51 12.57
C GLN A 79 -17.44 23.10 12.58
N TYR A 80 -16.62 22.80 13.60
CA TYR A 80 -15.29 23.38 13.75
C TYR A 80 -14.42 23.15 12.51
N ILE A 81 -14.32 21.90 12.07
CA ILE A 81 -13.44 21.54 10.95
C ILE A 81 -13.89 22.19 9.63
N HIS A 82 -15.19 22.31 9.40
CA HIS A 82 -15.71 22.98 8.21
C HIS A 82 -15.31 24.45 8.14
N LEU A 83 -15.35 25.17 9.27
CA LEU A 83 -14.92 26.55 9.36
C LEU A 83 -13.41 26.69 9.10
N ARG A 84 -12.61 25.80 9.71
CA ARG A 84 -11.14 25.81 9.54
C ARG A 84 -10.71 25.52 8.11
N ILE A 85 -11.36 24.58 7.44
CA ILE A 85 -11.12 24.29 6.01
C ILE A 85 -11.48 25.52 5.16
N ARG A 86 -12.59 26.19 5.46
CA ARG A 86 -13.02 27.40 4.75
C ARG A 86 -12.03 28.57 4.94
N GLU A 87 -11.46 28.73 6.13
CA GLU A 87 -10.43 29.72 6.43
C GLU A 87 -9.12 29.42 5.69
N LEU A 88 -8.70 28.16 5.64
CA LEU A 88 -7.46 27.75 4.97
C LEU A 88 -7.52 27.94 3.44
N GLN A 89 -8.73 27.87 2.86
CA GLN A 89 -8.99 27.97 1.43
C GLN A 89 -8.06 27.04 0.61
N ARG A 90 -7.68 27.45 -0.59
CA ARG A 90 -6.69 26.78 -1.46
C ARG A 90 -5.34 27.51 -1.42
N ALA A 91 -4.96 28.06 -0.27
CA ALA A 91 -3.73 28.85 -0.13
C ALA A 91 -2.44 28.02 -0.28
N PHE A 92 -2.51 26.70 -0.02
CA PHE A 92 -1.34 25.81 -0.02
C PHE A 92 -1.52 24.62 -0.96
N ARG A 93 -0.41 24.16 -1.55
CA ARG A 93 -0.40 23.01 -2.47
C ARG A 93 -0.70 21.70 -1.75
N LEU A 94 0.02 21.43 -0.65
CA LEU A 94 -0.20 20.26 0.17
C LEU A 94 -0.89 20.68 1.46
N ARG A 95 -2.12 20.20 1.65
CA ARG A 95 -2.95 20.48 2.81
C ARG A 95 -3.28 19.16 3.47
N VAL A 96 -2.68 18.94 4.61
CA VAL A 96 -2.82 17.72 5.40
C VAL A 96 -3.89 17.95 6.46
N LEU A 97 -4.80 17.00 6.61
CA LEU A 97 -5.70 16.92 7.74
C LEU A 97 -5.22 15.78 8.64
N LEU A 98 -4.56 16.14 9.74
CA LEU A 98 -4.05 15.20 10.73
C LEU A 98 -5.13 14.94 11.78
N VAL A 99 -5.65 13.72 11.79
CA VAL A 99 -6.73 13.27 12.68
C VAL A 99 -6.18 12.33 13.73
N HIS A 100 -6.36 12.72 14.99
CA HIS A 100 -6.09 11.87 16.14
C HIS A 100 -7.34 11.05 16.49
N VAL A 101 -7.21 9.73 16.42
CA VAL A 101 -8.27 8.75 16.66
C VAL A 101 -8.27 8.38 18.14
N ASP A 102 -9.02 9.15 18.95
CA ASP A 102 -9.12 9.02 20.40
C ASP A 102 -10.52 8.57 20.88
N VAL A 103 -11.21 7.79 20.05
CA VAL A 103 -12.56 7.28 20.28
C VAL A 103 -12.61 5.78 20.00
N ASP A 104 -13.37 5.04 20.79
CA ASP A 104 -13.48 3.57 20.69
C ASP A 104 -14.21 3.11 19.40
N ASP A 105 -15.24 3.85 18.97
CA ASP A 105 -15.93 3.63 17.67
C ASP A 105 -15.63 4.78 16.69
N PRO A 106 -14.53 4.68 15.91
CA PRO A 106 -14.17 5.71 14.95
C PRO A 106 -14.87 5.57 13.59
N VAL A 107 -15.61 4.49 13.32
CA VAL A 107 -16.03 4.13 11.94
C VAL A 107 -16.92 5.21 11.32
N LYS A 108 -17.96 5.63 12.04
CA LYS A 108 -18.90 6.67 11.57
C LYS A 108 -18.27 8.06 11.45
N PRO A 109 -17.61 8.62 12.50
CA PRO A 109 -17.01 9.94 12.40
C PRO A 109 -15.87 9.99 11.38
N LEU A 110 -15.06 8.93 11.28
CA LEU A 110 -13.98 8.87 10.32
C LEU A 110 -14.50 8.81 8.88
N ALA A 111 -15.59 8.09 8.61
CA ALA A 111 -16.23 8.08 7.30
C ALA A 111 -16.71 9.50 6.89
N ALA A 112 -17.30 10.25 7.83
CA ALA A 112 -17.72 11.62 7.59
C ALA A 112 -16.53 12.55 7.29
N ILE A 113 -15.46 12.46 8.09
CA ILE A 113 -14.24 13.26 7.89
C ILE A 113 -13.53 12.88 6.59
N THR A 114 -13.48 11.60 6.24
CA THR A 114 -12.88 11.13 4.98
C THR A 114 -13.62 11.70 3.79
N LYS A 115 -14.96 11.71 3.83
CA LYS A 115 -15.78 12.34 2.78
C LYS A 115 -15.50 13.84 2.69
N LEU A 116 -15.38 14.52 3.83
CA LEU A 116 -15.06 15.95 3.89
C LEU A 116 -13.65 16.26 3.32
N ALA A 117 -12.66 15.45 3.67
CA ALA A 117 -11.29 15.59 3.18
C ALA A 117 -11.22 15.42 1.66
N CYS A 118 -11.91 14.40 1.14
CA CYS A 118 -12.03 14.15 -0.30
C CYS A 118 -12.67 15.33 -1.04
N LEU A 119 -13.79 15.86 -0.53
CA LEU A 119 -14.49 17.00 -1.15
C LEU A 119 -13.70 18.32 -1.11
N SER A 120 -12.76 18.45 -0.17
CA SER A 120 -11.99 19.68 0.05
C SER A 120 -10.57 19.62 -0.53
N ASP A 121 -10.22 18.53 -1.23
CA ASP A 121 -8.88 18.16 -1.70
C ASP A 121 -7.81 18.23 -0.59
N LEU A 122 -8.14 17.66 0.58
CA LEU A 122 -7.21 17.50 1.70
C LEU A 122 -6.68 16.08 1.74
N THR A 123 -5.42 15.92 2.13
CA THR A 123 -4.84 14.60 2.39
C THR A 123 -5.07 14.23 3.85
N LEU A 124 -5.89 13.21 4.10
CA LEU A 124 -6.20 12.73 5.45
C LEU A 124 -5.06 11.82 5.97
N PHE A 125 -4.58 12.11 7.17
CA PHE A 125 -3.68 11.25 7.94
C PHE A 125 -4.34 10.89 9.26
N CYS A 126 -4.45 9.60 9.55
CA CYS A 126 -4.97 9.10 10.82
C CYS A 126 -3.81 8.65 11.71
N ALA A 127 -3.91 8.97 13.00
CA ALA A 127 -2.97 8.56 14.03
C ALA A 127 -3.73 8.10 15.27
N TRP A 128 -3.25 7.05 15.94
CA TRP A 128 -3.84 6.49 17.16
C TRP A 128 -3.14 6.96 18.42
N SER A 129 -2.06 7.74 18.28
CA SER A 129 -1.36 8.35 19.39
C SER A 129 -0.82 9.74 19.03
N TYR A 130 -0.56 10.55 20.05
CA TYR A 130 0.12 11.84 19.88
C TYR A 130 1.57 11.68 19.38
N GLU A 131 2.22 10.57 19.69
CA GLU A 131 3.56 10.23 19.20
C GLU A 131 3.56 10.03 17.68
N GLU A 132 2.59 9.28 17.16
CA GLU A 132 2.41 9.11 15.72
C GLU A 132 2.10 10.43 15.02
N CYS A 133 1.22 11.26 15.62
CA CYS A 133 0.91 12.59 15.11
C CYS A 133 2.17 13.45 14.96
N ALA A 134 3.00 13.49 16.01
CA ALA A 134 4.26 14.25 16.01
C ALA A 134 5.23 13.69 14.96
N ARG A 135 5.39 12.36 14.89
CA ARG A 135 6.25 11.70 13.91
C ARG A 135 5.83 12.00 12.47
N TYR A 136 4.53 12.09 12.18
CA TYR A 136 4.07 12.49 10.85
C TYR A 136 4.48 13.93 10.51
N ILE A 137 4.31 14.87 11.43
CA ILE A 137 4.73 16.27 11.23
C ILE A 137 6.24 16.36 10.99
N GLU A 138 7.04 15.65 11.79
CA GLU A 138 8.50 15.59 11.63
C GLU A 138 8.91 14.99 10.28
N THR A 139 8.19 13.94 9.85
CA THR A 139 8.43 13.28 8.56
C THR A 139 8.13 14.25 7.42
N PHE A 140 6.99 14.94 7.43
CA PHE A 140 6.67 15.94 6.41
C PHE A 140 7.72 17.04 6.34
N LYS A 141 8.22 17.51 7.48
CA LYS A 141 9.29 18.51 7.49
C LYS A 141 10.60 17.98 6.89
N THR A 142 11.02 16.79 7.31
CA THR A 142 12.29 16.19 6.87
C THR A 142 12.26 15.90 5.37
N TYR A 143 11.11 15.46 4.85
CA TYR A 143 10.95 15.09 3.45
C TYR A 143 10.81 16.30 2.52
N GLU A 144 10.61 17.52 3.03
CA GLU A 144 10.67 18.74 2.22
C GLU A 144 12.05 18.91 1.54
N THR A 145 13.12 18.50 2.24
CA THR A 145 14.49 18.63 1.76
C THR A 145 14.97 17.43 0.94
N LYS A 146 14.19 16.34 0.90
CA LYS A 146 14.60 15.12 0.20
C LYS A 146 14.37 15.27 -1.30
N PRO A 147 15.40 15.08 -2.14
CA PRO A 147 15.22 15.10 -3.58
C PRO A 147 14.33 13.91 -4.02
N HIS A 148 13.63 14.09 -5.13
CA HIS A 148 12.77 13.07 -5.75
C HIS A 148 13.54 11.83 -6.25
N ASP A 149 14.87 11.85 -6.17
CA ASP A 149 15.78 10.77 -6.55
C ASP A 149 15.49 9.46 -5.79
N LEU A 150 15.00 9.54 -4.56
CA LEU A 150 14.57 8.36 -3.79
C LEU A 150 13.29 7.69 -4.37
N LEU A 151 12.47 8.44 -5.12
CA LEU A 151 11.24 7.93 -5.74
C LEU A 151 11.48 7.30 -7.12
N LEU A 152 12.63 7.59 -7.74
CA LEU A 152 13.04 6.96 -8.99
C LEU A 152 13.37 5.48 -8.81
N GLY A 153 13.41 5.02 -7.55
CA GLY A 153 13.84 3.68 -7.21
C GLY A 153 15.29 3.47 -7.66
N ASN A 154 15.84 2.31 -7.38
CA ASN A 154 17.19 1.96 -7.78
C ASN A 154 17.35 1.77 -9.31
N LYS A 155 16.58 2.50 -10.15
CA LYS A 155 16.63 2.43 -11.62
C LYS A 155 17.69 3.35 -12.24
N THR A 156 18.16 4.37 -11.53
CA THR A 156 19.06 5.39 -12.13
C THR A 156 20.43 5.51 -11.45
N ASN A 157 20.59 5.07 -10.20
CA ASN A 157 21.84 5.26 -9.43
C ASN A 157 22.68 3.99 -9.22
N VAL A 158 22.43 2.91 -9.97
CA VAL A 158 23.40 1.83 -10.14
C VAL A 158 23.85 1.85 -11.61
N PRO A 159 25.08 2.26 -11.92
CA PRO A 159 25.64 2.22 -13.29
C PRO A 159 25.78 0.82 -13.89
N THR A 160 25.32 -0.22 -13.22
CA THR A 160 25.36 -1.62 -13.62
C THR A 160 24.09 -2.31 -13.13
N GLU A 161 23.00 -2.21 -13.89
CA GLU A 161 22.03 -3.31 -13.84
C GLU A 161 22.80 -4.54 -14.31
N ASP A 162 23.26 -5.36 -13.36
CA ASP A 162 23.93 -6.61 -13.65
C ASP A 162 23.13 -7.34 -14.72
N TYR A 163 23.80 -7.77 -15.78
CA TYR A 163 23.18 -8.49 -16.89
C TYR A 163 22.26 -9.62 -16.38
N THR A 164 22.71 -10.34 -15.35
CA THR A 164 21.96 -11.37 -14.64
C THR A 164 20.65 -10.87 -14.02
N THR A 165 20.60 -9.65 -13.52
CA THR A 165 19.39 -9.04 -12.93
C THR A 165 18.34 -8.74 -14.00
N ARG A 166 18.76 -8.22 -15.16
CA ARG A 166 17.87 -7.98 -16.31
C ARG A 166 17.29 -9.28 -16.85
N VAL A 167 18.15 -10.28 -17.04
CA VAL A 167 17.75 -11.61 -17.51
C VAL A 167 16.83 -12.31 -16.50
N THR A 168 17.13 -12.18 -15.20
CA THR A 168 16.27 -12.67 -14.11
C THR A 168 14.88 -12.04 -14.19
N GLN A 169 14.78 -10.73 -14.32
CA GLN A 169 13.48 -10.05 -14.39
C GLN A 169 12.66 -10.44 -15.63
N ALA A 170 13.32 -10.67 -16.77
CA ALA A 170 12.66 -11.08 -18.00
C ALA A 170 12.14 -12.52 -17.94
N LEU A 171 12.99 -13.46 -17.52
CA LEU A 171 12.64 -14.89 -17.50
C LEU A 171 11.68 -15.26 -16.35
N THR A 172 11.65 -14.52 -15.24
CA THR A 172 10.67 -14.74 -14.15
C THR A 172 9.26 -14.23 -14.49
N GLN A 173 9.05 -13.53 -15.62
CA GLN A 173 7.69 -13.26 -16.11
C GLN A 173 6.98 -14.54 -16.59
N ILE A 174 7.74 -15.58 -16.95
CA ILE A 174 7.17 -16.86 -17.37
C ILE A 174 6.64 -17.61 -16.15
N ARG A 175 5.38 -18.03 -16.23
CA ARG A 175 4.67 -18.66 -15.11
C ARG A 175 5.36 -19.96 -14.65
N GLY A 176 5.97 -19.92 -13.47
CA GLY A 176 6.60 -21.06 -12.82
C GLY A 176 8.12 -21.13 -12.99
N VAL A 177 8.74 -20.11 -13.61
CA VAL A 177 10.19 -19.93 -13.65
C VAL A 177 10.63 -19.11 -12.43
N ASN A 178 11.54 -19.66 -11.64
CA ASN A 178 12.07 -19.02 -10.43
C ASN A 178 13.44 -18.39 -10.69
N ARG A 179 13.85 -17.49 -9.79
CA ARG A 179 15.19 -16.85 -9.82
C ARG A 179 16.33 -17.87 -9.83
N THR A 180 16.18 -18.98 -9.12
CA THR A 180 17.15 -20.09 -9.10
C THR A 180 17.29 -20.74 -10.47
N ASP A 181 16.18 -20.93 -11.19
CA ASP A 181 16.18 -21.54 -12.52
C ASP A 181 16.92 -20.64 -13.52
N VAL A 182 16.71 -19.32 -13.43
CA VAL A 182 17.41 -18.34 -14.27
C VAL A 182 18.90 -18.27 -13.98
N LEU A 183 19.30 -18.41 -12.71
CA LEU A 183 20.71 -18.51 -12.32
C LEU A 183 21.37 -19.75 -12.91
N THR A 184 20.70 -20.91 -12.87
CA THR A 184 21.19 -22.14 -13.50
C THR A 184 21.32 -21.98 -15.02
N LEU A 185 20.33 -21.40 -15.69
CA LEU A 185 20.36 -21.14 -17.14
C LEU A 185 21.46 -20.16 -17.54
N THR A 186 21.64 -19.09 -16.76
CA THR A 186 22.70 -18.09 -17.00
C THR A 186 24.09 -18.67 -16.76
N ALA A 187 24.23 -19.59 -15.80
CA ALA A 187 25.48 -20.28 -15.54
C ALA A 187 25.85 -21.32 -16.63
N ALA A 188 24.85 -21.98 -17.21
CA ALA A 188 25.05 -23.00 -18.24
C ALA A 188 25.28 -22.41 -19.64
N PHE A 189 24.54 -21.37 -20.02
CA PHE A 189 24.50 -20.88 -21.41
C PHE A 189 25.05 -19.46 -21.58
N HIS A 190 25.37 -18.76 -20.48
CA HIS A 190 26.01 -17.43 -20.42
C HIS A 190 25.26 -16.26 -21.10
N THR A 191 24.66 -16.44 -22.27
CA THR A 191 23.92 -15.42 -23.01
C THR A 191 22.42 -15.74 -23.13
N LEU A 192 21.58 -14.70 -23.16
CA LEU A 192 20.13 -14.83 -23.31
C LEU A 192 19.78 -15.34 -24.71
N LYS A 193 20.58 -14.97 -25.71
CA LYS A 193 20.43 -15.47 -27.08
C LYS A 193 20.54 -16.99 -27.09
N ASP A 194 21.56 -17.53 -26.42
CA ASP A 194 21.77 -18.96 -26.36
C ASP A 194 20.59 -19.62 -25.64
N ILE A 195 20.13 -19.06 -24.50
CA ILE A 195 18.95 -19.56 -23.77
C ILE A 195 17.68 -19.62 -24.65
N LEU A 196 17.47 -18.63 -25.52
CA LEU A 196 16.29 -18.55 -26.40
C LEU A 196 16.33 -19.54 -27.56
N GLN A 197 17.52 -19.98 -28.00
CA GLN A 197 17.70 -20.88 -29.15
C GLN A 197 17.81 -22.35 -28.75
N LEU A 198 17.72 -22.68 -27.45
CA LEU A 198 17.87 -24.04 -26.95
C LEU A 198 16.73 -24.96 -27.39
N THR A 199 17.11 -26.21 -27.65
CA THR A 199 16.15 -27.30 -27.85
C THR A 199 15.53 -27.73 -26.50
N GLU A 200 14.39 -28.41 -26.55
CA GLU A 200 13.75 -28.95 -25.34
C GLU A 200 14.66 -29.93 -24.58
N GLU A 201 15.53 -30.65 -25.31
CA GLU A 201 16.49 -31.60 -24.77
C GLU A 201 17.59 -30.90 -23.96
N ASP A 202 18.16 -29.82 -24.49
CA ASP A 202 19.21 -29.06 -23.79
C ASP A 202 18.68 -28.34 -22.53
N LEU A 203 17.42 -27.90 -22.56
CA LEU A 203 16.74 -27.33 -21.40
C LEU A 203 16.46 -28.39 -20.32
N SER A 204 16.21 -29.64 -20.72
CA SER A 204 16.01 -30.76 -19.79
C SER A 204 17.30 -31.21 -19.10
N GLY A 205 18.46 -30.94 -19.70
CA GLY A 205 19.78 -31.21 -19.12
C GLY A 205 20.17 -30.29 -17.96
N CYS A 206 19.41 -29.21 -17.72
CA CYS A 206 19.70 -28.26 -16.65
C CYS A 206 19.23 -28.75 -15.28
N PRO A 207 20.10 -28.75 -14.25
CA PRO A 207 19.72 -29.23 -12.92
C PRO A 207 18.63 -28.34 -12.30
N GLY A 208 17.54 -28.95 -11.84
CA GLY A 208 16.45 -28.28 -11.15
C GLY A 208 15.31 -27.75 -12.04
N LEU A 209 15.43 -27.88 -13.37
CA LEU A 209 14.33 -27.62 -14.30
C LEU A 209 13.50 -28.89 -14.52
N GLY A 210 12.29 -28.93 -13.96
CA GLY A 210 11.36 -30.03 -14.21
C GLY A 210 10.73 -29.95 -15.62
N PRO A 211 10.17 -31.06 -16.15
CA PRO A 211 9.65 -31.13 -17.52
C PRO A 211 8.54 -30.12 -17.79
N THR A 212 7.70 -29.83 -16.79
CA THR A 212 6.64 -28.80 -16.90
C THR A 212 7.21 -27.38 -17.05
N LYS A 213 8.36 -27.09 -16.42
CA LYS A 213 9.04 -25.79 -16.56
C LYS A 213 9.71 -25.68 -17.92
N VAL A 214 10.39 -26.75 -18.34
CA VAL A 214 11.05 -26.85 -19.65
C VAL A 214 10.04 -26.62 -20.78
N LYS A 215 8.91 -27.34 -20.77
CA LYS A 215 7.85 -27.16 -21.76
C LYS A 215 7.32 -25.73 -21.79
N ARG A 216 7.05 -25.13 -20.63
CA ARG A 216 6.57 -23.73 -20.56
C ARG A 216 7.60 -22.71 -21.04
N LEU A 217 8.89 -22.95 -20.79
CA LEU A 217 9.96 -22.09 -21.23
C LEU A 217 10.10 -22.18 -22.76
N TYR A 218 10.09 -23.40 -23.28
CA TYR A 218 10.16 -23.67 -24.71
C TYR A 218 8.95 -23.11 -25.48
N ASP A 219 7.74 -23.35 -24.97
CA ASP A 219 6.50 -22.77 -25.49
C ASP A 219 6.58 -21.23 -25.45
N ALA A 220 7.07 -20.63 -24.37
CA ALA A 220 7.19 -19.17 -24.27
C ALA A 220 8.16 -18.56 -25.29
N PHE A 221 9.16 -19.31 -25.76
CA PHE A 221 10.15 -18.84 -26.74
C PHE A 221 9.72 -19.09 -28.18
N HIS A 222 9.05 -20.21 -28.46
CA HIS A 222 8.78 -20.70 -29.81
C HIS A 222 7.31 -20.66 -30.23
N THR A 223 6.39 -20.30 -29.33
CA THR A 223 4.97 -20.13 -29.70
C THR A 223 4.77 -18.83 -30.49
N ASP A 224 4.00 -18.92 -31.57
CA ASP A 224 3.59 -17.75 -32.34
C ASP A 224 2.78 -16.76 -31.48
N PHE A 225 3.08 -15.47 -31.61
CA PHE A 225 2.34 -14.41 -30.91
C PHE A 225 0.87 -14.32 -31.31
N TYR A 226 0.55 -14.79 -32.52
CA TYR A 226 -0.81 -14.84 -33.04
C TYR A 226 -1.31 -16.28 -32.99
N PRO A 227 -2.56 -16.52 -32.57
CA PRO A 227 -3.17 -17.83 -32.76
C PRO A 227 -3.14 -18.16 -34.24
N THR A 228 -2.31 -19.13 -34.63
CA THR A 228 -2.38 -19.72 -35.96
C THR A 228 -3.81 -20.21 -36.15
N ALA A 229 -4.48 -19.69 -37.18
CA ALA A 229 -5.86 -20.01 -37.50
C ALA A 229 -5.96 -21.53 -37.80
N GLY A 230 -6.25 -22.32 -36.77
CA GLY A 230 -6.28 -23.78 -36.86
C GLY A 230 -6.22 -24.53 -35.52
N ALA A 231 -5.72 -23.93 -34.44
CA ALA A 231 -5.65 -24.61 -33.14
C ALA A 231 -6.93 -24.45 -32.30
N LYS A 232 -8.08 -24.89 -32.84
CA LYS A 232 -9.25 -25.25 -32.05
C LYS A 232 -9.55 -26.73 -32.25
N GLY A 233 -9.04 -27.58 -31.36
CA GLY A 233 -9.45 -28.97 -31.27
C GLY A 233 -8.34 -29.94 -30.87
N ALA A 234 -8.03 -30.03 -29.59
CA ALA A 234 -7.39 -31.21 -29.00
C ALA A 234 -7.74 -31.32 -27.51
N THR A 235 -9.03 -31.46 -27.21
CA THR A 235 -9.50 -31.98 -25.94
C THR A 235 -9.41 -33.51 -26.01
N THR A 236 -8.33 -34.09 -25.51
CA THR A 236 -8.23 -35.55 -25.37
C THR A 236 -9.19 -36.00 -24.27
N THR A 237 -10.35 -36.47 -24.70
CA THR A 237 -11.29 -37.25 -23.89
C THR A 237 -10.77 -38.68 -23.86
N GLU A 238 -10.18 -39.09 -22.74
CA GLU A 238 -9.67 -40.44 -22.55
C GLU A 238 -10.84 -41.41 -22.28
N LYS A 239 -11.20 -42.19 -23.31
CA LYS A 239 -12.24 -43.22 -23.28
C LYS A 239 -11.58 -44.56 -22.92
N ARG A 240 -11.67 -44.98 -21.65
CA ARG A 240 -11.25 -46.32 -21.22
C ARG A 240 -12.29 -47.37 -21.65
N LYS A 241 -11.84 -48.40 -22.37
CA LYS A 241 -12.59 -49.64 -22.68
C LYS A 241 -12.17 -50.73 -21.67
N PRO A 242 -13.09 -51.56 -21.15
CA PRO A 242 -12.77 -52.55 -20.12
C PRO A 242 -12.25 -53.85 -20.75
N THR A 243 -11.26 -54.47 -20.10
CA THR A 243 -10.82 -55.85 -20.37
C THR A 243 -11.23 -56.75 -19.22
N SER A 244 -11.95 -57.82 -19.58
CA SER A 244 -12.33 -58.97 -18.77
C SER A 244 -11.12 -59.76 -18.27
N GLY A 245 -11.23 -60.28 -17.04
CA GLY A 245 -10.35 -61.30 -16.48
C GLY A 245 -10.98 -61.85 -15.20
N GLU A 246 -11.48 -63.08 -15.30
CA GLU A 246 -12.17 -63.86 -14.28
C GLU A 246 -11.31 -64.14 -13.04
N ALA A 247 -11.93 -64.21 -11.86
CA ALA A 247 -11.92 -65.40 -10.98
C ALA A 247 -12.69 -65.14 -9.66
N SER A 248 -13.84 -65.83 -9.54
CA SER A 248 -14.41 -66.49 -8.35
C SER A 248 -13.91 -66.04 -6.95
N SER A 249 -14.74 -65.37 -6.14
CA SER A 249 -15.77 -65.93 -5.22
C SER A 249 -15.23 -66.75 -4.05
N GLY A 250 -15.37 -66.20 -2.83
CA GLY A 250 -15.09 -66.90 -1.58
C GLY A 250 -15.50 -66.13 -0.31
N ALA A 251 -16.78 -66.24 0.04
CA ALA A 251 -17.38 -66.33 1.38
C ALA A 251 -16.97 -65.40 2.57
N SER A 252 -18.02 -64.75 3.11
CA SER A 252 -18.42 -64.64 4.54
C SER A 252 -17.67 -63.70 5.51
N GLY A 253 -18.44 -62.87 6.23
CA GLY A 253 -18.05 -62.39 7.58
C GLY A 253 -18.30 -60.92 7.97
N ASN A 254 -19.54 -60.61 8.35
CA ASN A 254 -20.01 -59.85 9.54
C ASN A 254 -19.24 -58.66 10.21
N LYS A 255 -20.04 -57.67 10.65
CA LYS A 255 -19.87 -56.57 11.65
C LYS A 255 -19.04 -55.33 11.24
N GLY A 256 -19.44 -54.09 11.52
CA GLY A 256 -20.62 -53.55 12.21
C GLY A 256 -20.60 -52.01 12.35
N GLN A 257 -21.78 -51.48 12.69
CA GLN A 257 -22.13 -50.24 13.44
C GLN A 257 -21.77 -48.83 12.89
N GLY A 258 -22.81 -47.97 12.88
CA GLY A 258 -22.85 -46.57 12.40
C GLY A 258 -22.32 -45.52 13.39
N PRO A 259 -22.92 -44.31 13.57
CA PRO A 259 -24.24 -43.84 13.14
C PRO A 259 -24.31 -42.43 12.47
N SER A 260 -25.51 -42.15 11.95
CA SER A 260 -25.96 -40.90 11.34
C SER A 260 -26.51 -39.88 12.35
N LYS A 261 -26.36 -38.61 11.95
CA LYS A 261 -26.86 -37.35 12.53
C LYS A 261 -28.35 -37.36 12.92
N ARG A 262 -28.69 -36.73 14.05
CA ARG A 262 -30.02 -36.13 14.29
C ARG A 262 -29.93 -34.71 14.86
N ARG A 263 -30.83 -33.90 14.31
CA ARG A 263 -31.09 -32.46 14.41
C ARG A 263 -31.80 -32.14 15.74
N ARG A 264 -31.40 -31.07 16.43
CA ARG A 264 -32.08 -30.53 17.62
C ARG A 264 -33.01 -29.39 17.22
N GLU A 265 -34.28 -29.52 17.58
CA GLU A 265 -35.20 -28.44 17.93
C GLU A 265 -35.58 -28.68 19.39
N ASP A 266 -35.60 -27.64 20.21
CA ASP A 266 -36.42 -27.64 21.43
C ASP A 266 -36.81 -26.21 21.79
N GLN A 267 -38.10 -26.01 22.01
CA GLN A 267 -38.74 -24.80 22.52
C GLN A 267 -39.52 -25.18 23.79
N GLY A 268 -39.46 -24.28 24.77
CA GLY A 268 -40.49 -24.10 25.79
C GLY A 268 -39.94 -24.08 27.23
N PRO A 269 -40.74 -23.67 28.24
CA PRO A 269 -42.03 -22.98 28.19
C PRO A 269 -42.11 -21.76 29.16
N SER A 270 -43.31 -21.15 29.24
CA SER A 270 -43.70 -20.00 30.09
C SER A 270 -44.44 -20.44 31.36
N SER A 271 -44.52 -19.50 32.34
CA SER A 271 -45.36 -19.42 33.58
C SER A 271 -44.99 -20.39 34.74
N GLU A 272 -45.03 -20.04 36.04
CA GLU A 272 -45.92 -19.13 36.79
C GLU A 272 -45.39 -18.83 38.23
N GLN A 273 -45.77 -17.67 38.80
CA GLN A 273 -45.99 -17.29 40.23
C GLN A 273 -45.08 -17.81 41.37
N LYS A 274 -44.48 -16.92 42.17
CA LYS A 274 -45.03 -16.29 43.41
C LYS A 274 -44.05 -15.26 43.98
#